data_AF-A0A4Q8M4Q0-F1
#
_entry.id   AF-A0A4Q8M4Q0-F1
#
_cell.length_a   1.000
_cell.length_b   1.000
_cell.length_c   1.000
_cell.angle_alpha   90.00
_cell.angle_beta   90.00
_cell.angle_gamma   90.00
#
_symmetry.space_group_name_H-M   'P 1'
#
loop_
_entity.id
_entity.type
_entity.pdbx_description
1 polymer ?
#
loop_
_entity_poly.entity_id
_entity_poly.type
_entity_poly.pdbx_seq_one_letter_code
_entity_poly.pdbx_strand_id
1 'polypeptide(L)'
;MPADAALAPVPLARALREATAQAHAAVEALPHMHALAHGALPCDQYVRVLQQHLALVEPWERTHAAWLQTLAAQGWHYRARGPALRADLATLGVTAPAAAPLTEAEPAAAAWGQLYVIEGSLLGGRLIARAFRAAQPALSAALAYFDLGSEAPGAWRQFQACLEAALPSVAQRQAAIGGAQSMFARFHQQLAAGVAA
;
A
#
# COMPACT_ATOMS: atom_id res chain seq x y z
N MET A 1 -30.71 -36.89 2.26
CA MET A 1 -29.33 -36.39 2.06
C MET A 1 -29.40 -35.15 1.20
N PRO A 2 -29.40 -33.92 1.75
CA PRO A 2 -29.21 -32.77 0.89
C PRO A 2 -27.73 -32.71 0.49
N ALA A 3 -27.54 -32.51 -0.81
CA ALA A 3 -26.28 -32.35 -1.50
C ALA A 3 -25.37 -31.34 -0.79
N ASP A 4 -24.11 -31.72 -0.73
CA ASP A 4 -22.97 -30.87 -0.42
C ASP A 4 -22.95 -29.71 -1.43
N ALA A 5 -23.66 -28.62 -1.09
CA ALA A 5 -23.52 -27.36 -1.78
C ALA A 5 -22.11 -26.88 -1.44
N ALA A 6 -21.14 -27.30 -2.26
CA ALA A 6 -19.76 -26.85 -2.17
C ALA A 6 -19.77 -25.32 -2.14
N LEU A 7 -19.61 -24.77 -0.94
CA LEU A 7 -19.52 -23.34 -0.70
C LEU A 7 -18.42 -22.84 -1.63
N ALA A 8 -18.78 -21.95 -2.57
CA ALA A 8 -17.81 -21.30 -3.42
C ALA A 8 -16.67 -20.78 -2.53
N PRO A 9 -15.39 -21.01 -2.90
CA PRO A 9 -14.28 -20.60 -2.06
C PRO A 9 -14.40 -19.11 -1.74
N VAL A 10 -14.16 -18.75 -0.48
CA VAL A 10 -14.22 -17.36 -0.02
C VAL A 10 -13.37 -16.50 -0.96
N PRO A 11 -13.89 -15.38 -1.49
CA PRO A 11 -13.12 -14.50 -2.37
C PRO A 11 -11.79 -14.12 -1.72
N LEU A 12 -10.68 -14.19 -2.46
CA LEU A 12 -9.35 -14.01 -1.89
C LEU A 12 -9.19 -12.64 -1.23
N ALA A 13 -9.75 -11.59 -1.84
CA ALA A 13 -9.74 -10.26 -1.27
C ALA A 13 -10.45 -10.17 0.09
N ARG A 14 -11.47 -11.01 0.34
CA ARG A 14 -12.13 -11.12 1.64
C ARG A 14 -11.24 -11.86 2.64
N ALA A 15 -10.66 -12.99 2.25
CA ALA A 15 -9.74 -13.75 3.10
C ALA A 15 -8.53 -12.91 3.52
N LEU A 16 -7.93 -12.15 2.59
CA LEU A 16 -6.83 -11.23 2.87
C LEU A 16 -7.23 -10.15 3.89
N ARG A 17 -8.37 -9.49 3.68
CA ARG A 17 -8.88 -8.47 4.60
C ARG A 17 -9.10 -9.03 6.01
N GLU A 18 -9.71 -10.20 6.13
CA GLU A 18 -9.94 -10.85 7.42
C GLU A 18 -8.61 -11.23 8.09
N ALA A 19 -7.69 -11.84 7.34
CA ALA A 19 -6.38 -12.26 7.85
C ALA A 19 -5.41 -11.12 8.19
N THR A 20 -5.68 -9.90 7.70
CA THR A 20 -4.85 -8.72 7.93
C THR A 20 -5.52 -7.64 8.79
N ALA A 21 -6.77 -7.85 9.23
CA ALA A 21 -7.56 -6.85 9.94
C ALA A 21 -6.85 -6.31 11.19
N GLN A 22 -6.25 -7.18 12.01
CA GLN A 22 -5.52 -6.77 13.21
C GLN A 22 -4.25 -5.97 12.86
N ALA A 23 -3.50 -6.39 11.84
CA ALA A 23 -2.27 -5.72 11.43
C ALA A 23 -2.57 -4.34 10.81
N HIS A 24 -3.65 -4.23 10.04
CA HIS A 24 -4.17 -2.96 9.53
C HIS A 24 -4.55 -2.02 10.68
N ALA A 25 -5.35 -2.48 11.63
CA ALA A 25 -5.75 -1.69 12.79
C ALA A 25 -4.55 -1.22 13.62
N ALA A 26 -3.50 -2.05 13.75
CA ALA A 26 -2.28 -1.66 14.45
C ALA A 26 -1.55 -0.50 13.76
N VAL A 27 -1.48 -0.48 12.42
CA VAL A 27 -0.90 0.64 11.67
C VAL A 27 -1.74 1.91 11.84
N GLU A 28 -3.06 1.81 11.75
CA GLU A 28 -3.97 2.96 11.92
C GLU A 28 -3.95 3.53 13.33
N ALA A 29 -3.69 2.69 14.34
CA ALA A 29 -3.61 3.10 15.74
C ALA A 29 -2.35 3.93 16.06
N LEU A 30 -1.37 3.99 15.15
CA LEU A 30 -0.20 4.85 15.33
C LEU A 30 -0.64 6.33 15.39
N PRO A 31 -0.23 7.11 16.41
CA PRO A 31 -0.76 8.48 16.61
C PRO A 31 -0.61 9.39 15.39
N HIS A 32 0.53 9.31 14.68
CA HIS A 32 0.76 10.11 13.48
C HIS A 32 -0.07 9.64 12.28
N MET A 33 -0.40 8.35 12.17
CA MET A 33 -1.30 7.84 11.13
C MET A 33 -2.74 8.28 11.38
N HIS A 34 -3.17 8.28 12.65
CA HIS A 34 -4.44 8.87 13.03
C HIS A 34 -4.49 10.38 12.70
N ALA A 35 -3.44 11.13 13.04
CA ALA A 35 -3.35 12.56 12.69
C ALA A 35 -3.30 12.79 11.17
N LEU A 36 -2.61 11.94 10.41
CA LEU A 36 -2.55 11.96 8.95
C LEU A 36 -3.95 11.79 8.33
N ALA A 37 -4.72 10.82 8.81
CA ALA A 37 -6.09 10.56 8.34
C ALA A 37 -7.02 11.77 8.51
N HIS A 38 -6.74 12.63 9.49
CA HIS A 38 -7.51 13.83 9.78
C HIS A 38 -6.87 15.12 9.23
N GLY A 39 -5.80 15.02 8.45
CA GLY A 39 -5.10 16.19 7.91
C GLY A 39 -4.50 17.09 8.98
N ALA A 40 -4.15 16.54 10.14
CA ALA A 40 -3.75 17.28 11.33
C ALA A 40 -2.24 17.20 11.64
N LEU A 41 -1.44 16.58 10.76
CA LEU A 41 0.00 16.47 10.96
C LEU A 41 0.72 17.80 10.65
N PRO A 42 1.57 18.30 11.57
CA PRO A 42 2.51 19.36 11.25
C PRO A 42 3.40 19.01 10.06
N CYS A 43 3.88 20.03 9.33
CA CYS A 43 4.66 19.85 8.10
C CYS A 43 5.89 18.94 8.30
N ASP A 44 6.64 19.09 9.38
CA ASP A 44 7.82 18.27 9.69
C ASP A 44 7.47 16.80 9.93
N GLN A 45 6.32 16.52 10.54
CA GLN A 45 5.83 15.15 10.73
C GLN A 45 5.26 14.57 9.44
N TYR A 46 4.62 15.41 8.61
CA TYR A 46 4.17 15.01 7.28
C TYR A 46 5.35 14.60 6.38
N VAL A 47 6.41 15.39 6.36
CA VAL A 47 7.68 15.05 5.67
C VAL A 47 8.22 13.70 6.16
N ARG A 48 8.26 13.47 7.47
CA ARG A 48 8.71 12.19 8.05
C ARG A 48 7.87 11.01 7.55
N VAL A 49 6.54 11.15 7.53
CA VAL A 49 5.64 10.12 7.00
C VAL A 49 5.92 9.82 5.52
N LEU A 50 6.14 10.84 4.69
CA LEU A 50 6.49 10.66 3.28
C LEU A 50 7.83 9.93 3.12
N GLN A 51 8.85 10.30 3.91
CA GLN A 51 10.15 9.62 3.91
C GLN A 51 10.03 8.16 4.34
N GLN A 52 9.22 7.86 5.35
CA GLN A 52 8.98 6.49 5.81
C GLN A 52 8.27 5.64 4.75
N HIS A 53 7.26 6.20 4.08
CA HIS A 53 6.59 5.52 2.97
C HIS A 53 7.55 5.30 1.80
N LEU A 54 8.38 6.29 1.46
CA LEU A 54 9.37 6.16 0.39
C LEU A 54 10.39 5.06 0.70
N ALA A 55 10.93 5.04 1.91
CA ALA A 55 11.92 4.06 2.35
C ALA A 55 11.38 2.62 2.34
N LEU A 56 10.06 2.43 2.42
CA LEU A 56 9.44 1.11 2.33
C LEU A 56 9.07 0.74 0.90
N VAL A 57 8.37 1.64 0.19
CA VAL A 57 7.74 1.31 -1.09
C VAL A 57 8.75 1.31 -2.22
N GLU A 58 9.69 2.24 -2.28
CA GLU A 58 10.64 2.32 -3.40
C GLU A 58 11.56 1.08 -3.49
N PRO A 59 12.16 0.57 -2.40
CA PRO A 59 12.95 -0.66 -2.49
C PRO A 59 12.11 -1.86 -2.89
N TRP A 60 10.86 -1.95 -2.42
CA TRP A 60 9.95 -3.01 -2.82
C TRP A 60 9.62 -2.96 -4.31
N GLU A 61 9.31 -1.77 -4.84
CA GLU A 61 9.03 -1.54 -6.26
C GLU A 61 10.22 -1.93 -7.14
N ARG A 62 11.43 -1.53 -6.73
CA ARG A 62 12.65 -1.85 -7.47
C ARG A 62 12.96 -3.34 -7.46
N THR A 63 12.79 -3.99 -6.30
CA THR A 63 13.01 -5.43 -6.14
C THR A 63 12.05 -6.24 -7.01
N HIS A 64 10.81 -5.77 -7.17
CA HIS A 64 9.77 -6.45 -7.95
C HIS A 64 9.56 -5.86 -9.35
N ALA A 65 10.44 -5.00 -9.85
CA ALA A 65 10.21 -4.21 -11.06
C ALA A 65 9.90 -5.07 -12.29
N ALA A 66 10.65 -6.16 -12.50
CA ALA A 66 10.41 -7.08 -13.61
C ALA A 66 9.04 -7.76 -13.50
N TRP A 67 8.65 -8.21 -12.31
CA TRP A 67 7.34 -8.82 -12.07
C TRP A 67 6.20 -7.82 -12.28
N LEU A 68 6.32 -6.60 -11.77
CA LEU A 68 5.32 -5.54 -11.92
C LEU A 68 5.05 -5.22 -13.41
N GLN A 69 6.07 -5.26 -14.27
CA GLN A 69 5.90 -5.06 -15.71
C GLN A 69 5.05 -6.18 -16.35
N THR A 70 5.15 -7.42 -15.86
CA THR A 70 4.35 -8.54 -16.40
C THR A 70 2.86 -8.43 -16.06
N LEU A 71 2.49 -7.64 -15.04
CA LEU A 71 1.10 -7.51 -14.60
C LEU A 71 0.20 -6.81 -15.62
N ALA A 72 0.78 -5.99 -16.50
CA ALA A 72 0.04 -5.32 -17.57
C ALA A 72 -0.63 -6.35 -18.51
N ALA A 73 0.08 -7.45 -18.83
CA ALA A 73 -0.48 -8.54 -19.61
C ALA A 73 -1.61 -9.30 -18.88
N GLN A 74 -1.68 -9.15 -17.56
CA GLN A 74 -2.72 -9.71 -16.69
C GLN A 74 -3.83 -8.70 -16.39
N GLY A 75 -3.83 -7.55 -17.07
CA GLY A 75 -4.84 -6.51 -16.94
C GLY A 75 -4.64 -5.55 -15.77
N TRP A 76 -3.47 -5.55 -15.12
CA TRP A 76 -3.14 -4.63 -14.04
C TRP A 76 -1.92 -3.76 -14.35
N HIS A 77 -2.14 -2.45 -14.48
CA HIS A 77 -1.07 -1.47 -14.68
C HIS A 77 -0.66 -0.86 -13.34
N TYR A 78 0.45 -1.34 -12.79
CA TYR A 78 1.00 -0.79 -11.56
C TYR A 78 1.45 0.65 -11.74
N ARG A 79 1.06 1.52 -10.81
CA ARG A 79 1.52 2.91 -10.76
C ARG A 79 2.63 3.05 -9.74
N ALA A 80 3.80 3.51 -10.13
CA ALA A 80 4.89 3.69 -9.19
C ALA A 80 4.59 4.81 -8.17
N ARG A 81 4.75 4.50 -6.89
CA ARG A 81 4.59 5.39 -5.74
C ARG A 81 5.87 6.13 -5.42
N GLY A 82 7.04 5.51 -5.62
CA GLY A 82 8.34 6.13 -5.38
C GLY A 82 8.48 7.51 -6.04
N PRO A 83 8.19 7.66 -7.34
CA PRO A 83 8.23 8.97 -8.00
C PRO A 83 7.27 10.01 -7.41
N ALA A 84 6.05 9.61 -7.03
CA ALA A 84 5.07 10.52 -6.43
C ALA A 84 5.51 10.99 -5.03
N LEU A 85 6.04 10.08 -4.21
CA LEU A 85 6.61 10.39 -2.90
C LEU A 85 7.82 11.33 -3.01
N ARG A 86 8.70 11.11 -3.99
CA ARG A 86 9.84 12.00 -4.27
C ARG A 86 9.38 13.37 -4.75
N ALA A 87 8.33 13.44 -5.58
CA ALA A 87 7.76 14.69 -6.03
C ALA A 87 7.19 15.50 -4.86
N ASP A 88 6.45 14.86 -3.95
CA ASP A 88 5.92 15.53 -2.75
C ASP A 88 7.03 16.06 -1.84
N LEU A 89 8.08 15.27 -1.60
CA LEU A 89 9.25 15.72 -0.84
C LEU A 89 9.94 16.92 -1.52
N ALA A 90 10.10 16.88 -2.83
CA ALA A 90 10.71 17.98 -3.59
C ALA A 90 9.85 19.26 -3.53
N THR A 91 8.52 19.14 -3.64
CA THR A 91 7.59 20.28 -3.48
C THR A 91 7.72 20.93 -2.09
N LEU A 92 8.00 20.14 -1.06
CA LEU A 92 8.25 20.62 0.30
C LEU A 92 9.69 21.15 0.52
N GLY A 93 10.53 21.17 -0.53
CA GLY A 93 11.92 21.60 -0.44
C GLY A 93 12.83 20.61 0.29
N VAL A 94 12.41 19.35 0.43
CA VAL A 94 13.14 18.30 1.13
C VAL A 94 13.82 17.38 0.13
N THR A 95 15.13 17.22 0.28
CA THR A 95 15.87 16.21 -0.47
C THR A 95 15.45 14.81 -0.01
N ALA A 96 14.88 14.03 -0.93
CA ALA A 96 14.51 12.65 -0.64
C ALA A 96 15.75 11.79 -0.32
N PRO A 97 15.65 10.87 0.65
CA PRO A 97 16.75 9.96 0.96
C PRO A 97 17.16 9.11 -0.24
N ALA A 98 18.41 8.66 -0.21
CA ALA A 98 18.90 7.67 -1.16
C ALA A 98 18.08 6.38 -1.06
N ALA A 99 17.86 5.73 -2.20
CA ALA A 99 17.16 4.46 -2.23
C ALA A 99 17.92 3.41 -1.40
N ALA A 100 17.20 2.63 -0.60
CA ALA A 100 17.81 1.53 0.13
C ALA A 100 18.33 0.45 -0.86
N PRO A 101 19.30 -0.38 -0.42
CA PRO A 101 19.75 -1.53 -1.20
C PRO A 101 18.60 -2.46 -1.57
N LEU A 102 18.75 -3.18 -2.68
CA LEU A 102 17.79 -4.21 -3.08
C LEU A 102 17.86 -5.39 -2.10
N THR A 103 16.71 -5.99 -1.86
CA THR A 103 16.62 -7.29 -1.18
C THR A 103 16.30 -8.37 -2.20
N GLU A 104 16.33 -9.63 -1.77
CA GLU A 104 15.80 -10.71 -2.60
C GLU A 104 14.29 -10.51 -2.83
N ALA A 105 13.84 -10.84 -4.04
CA ALA A 105 12.43 -10.76 -4.40
C ALA A 105 11.68 -11.96 -3.82
N GLU A 106 10.48 -11.70 -3.32
CA GLU A 106 9.62 -12.76 -2.80
C GLU A 106 9.00 -13.57 -3.94
N PRO A 107 8.63 -14.83 -3.69
CA PRO A 107 7.87 -15.61 -4.66
C PRO A 107 6.60 -14.89 -5.08
N ALA A 108 6.21 -15.01 -6.35
CA ALA A 108 5.14 -14.23 -6.96
C ALA A 108 3.82 -14.23 -6.16
N ALA A 109 3.45 -15.37 -5.54
CA ALA A 109 2.24 -15.45 -4.73
C ALA A 109 2.29 -14.57 -3.47
N ALA A 110 3.43 -14.51 -2.79
CA ALA A 110 3.63 -13.61 -1.65
C ALA A 110 3.67 -12.15 -2.12
N ALA A 111 4.32 -11.86 -3.25
CA ALA A 111 4.37 -10.52 -3.85
C ALA A 111 2.96 -9.98 -4.19
N TRP A 112 2.03 -10.83 -4.66
CA TRP A 112 0.63 -10.46 -4.86
C TRP A 112 -0.06 -10.03 -3.57
N GLY A 113 0.21 -10.72 -2.46
CA GLY A 113 -0.27 -10.34 -1.13
C GLY A 113 0.28 -9.00 -0.65
N GLN A 114 1.57 -8.75 -0.89
CA GLN A 114 2.21 -7.47 -0.59
C GLN A 114 1.62 -6.34 -1.43
N LEU A 115 1.42 -6.59 -2.73
CA LEU A 115 0.80 -5.65 -3.65
C LEU A 115 -0.66 -5.35 -3.26
N TYR A 116 -1.41 -6.31 -2.70
CA TYR A 116 -2.75 -6.06 -2.16
C TYR A 116 -2.75 -4.98 -1.08
N VAL A 117 -1.76 -4.97 -0.19
CA VAL A 117 -1.63 -3.93 0.85
C VAL A 117 -1.28 -2.57 0.22
N ILE A 118 -0.35 -2.54 -0.73
CA ILE A 118 0.09 -1.32 -1.43
C ILE A 118 -1.01 -0.70 -2.31
N GLU A 119 -1.83 -1.52 -2.96
CA GLU A 119 -2.97 -1.04 -3.75
C GLU A 119 -4.14 -0.64 -2.85
N GLY A 120 -4.34 -1.36 -1.74
CA GLY A 120 -5.35 -1.02 -0.73
C GLY A 120 -5.10 0.35 -0.08
N SER A 121 -3.84 0.73 0.14
CA SER A 121 -3.50 2.02 0.77
C SER A 121 -3.94 3.24 -0.04
N LEU A 122 -4.08 3.11 -1.37
CA LEU A 122 -4.61 4.19 -2.22
C LEU A 122 -6.06 4.57 -1.89
N LEU A 123 -6.84 3.63 -1.34
CA LEU A 123 -8.23 3.90 -0.96
C LEU A 123 -8.29 4.87 0.21
N GLY A 124 -7.46 4.66 1.23
CA GLY A 124 -7.30 5.57 2.36
C GLY A 124 -6.60 6.87 1.96
N GLY A 125 -5.66 6.80 1.01
CA GLY A 125 -4.96 7.97 0.49
C GLY A 125 -5.88 9.06 -0.05
N ARG A 126 -6.96 8.70 -0.75
CA ARG A 126 -7.97 9.68 -1.20
C ARG A 126 -8.60 10.46 -0.05
N LEU A 127 -8.88 9.79 1.08
CA LEU A 127 -9.47 10.42 2.25
C LEU A 127 -8.45 11.36 2.92
N ILE A 128 -7.19 10.92 3.03
CA ILE A 128 -6.07 11.73 3.53
C ILE A 128 -5.91 13.00 2.68
N ALA A 129 -5.82 12.87 1.36
CA ALA A 129 -5.66 14.01 0.46
C ALA A 129 -6.82 15.01 0.58
N ARG A 130 -8.06 14.52 0.73
CA ARG A 130 -9.22 15.37 1.00
C ARG A 130 -9.12 16.09 2.35
N ALA A 131 -8.70 15.39 3.40
CA ALA A 131 -8.54 15.97 4.74
C ALA A 131 -7.47 17.07 4.75
N PHE A 132 -6.31 16.84 4.13
CA PHE A 132 -5.24 17.84 4.01
C PHE A 132 -5.67 19.07 3.23
N ARG A 133 -6.38 18.92 2.10
CA ARG A 133 -6.88 20.08 1.35
C ARG A 133 -7.82 20.95 2.18
N ALA A 134 -8.61 20.36 3.07
CA ALA A 134 -9.53 21.09 3.93
C ALA A 134 -8.83 21.72 5.13
N ALA A 135 -7.94 20.99 5.80
CA ALA A 135 -7.34 21.39 7.07
C ALA A 135 -6.03 22.16 6.92
N GLN A 136 -5.24 21.85 5.89
CA GLN A 136 -3.90 22.41 5.67
C GLN A 136 -3.64 22.74 4.18
N PRO A 137 -4.28 23.80 3.64
CA PRO A 137 -4.14 24.19 2.23
C PRO A 137 -2.69 24.42 1.78
N ALA A 138 -1.80 24.84 2.69
CA ALA A 138 -0.38 25.04 2.40
C ALA A 138 0.36 23.74 1.98
N LEU A 139 -0.12 22.58 2.41
CA LEU A 139 0.45 21.27 2.07
C LEU A 139 -0.22 20.63 0.85
N SER A 140 -1.27 21.25 0.30
CA SER A 140 -2.07 20.66 -0.79
C SER A 140 -1.30 20.44 -2.10
N ALA A 141 -0.20 21.16 -2.30
CA ALA A 141 0.69 20.99 -3.44
C ALA A 141 1.58 19.73 -3.35
N ALA A 142 1.71 19.12 -2.16
CA ALA A 142 2.55 17.96 -1.90
C ALA A 142 1.69 16.72 -1.55
N LEU A 143 0.66 16.44 -2.36
CA LEU A 143 -0.27 15.33 -2.20
C LEU A 143 -0.25 14.32 -3.36
N ALA A 144 0.73 14.40 -4.27
CA ALA A 144 0.81 13.55 -5.46
C ALA A 144 0.75 12.05 -5.11
N TYR A 145 1.39 11.62 -4.03
CA TYR A 145 1.33 10.25 -3.54
C TYR A 145 -0.09 9.83 -3.12
N PHE A 146 -0.76 10.64 -2.31
CA PHE A 146 -2.10 10.32 -1.80
C PHE A 146 -3.18 10.45 -2.87
N ASP A 147 -2.95 11.28 -3.90
CA ASP A 147 -3.84 11.44 -5.04
C ASP A 147 -3.75 10.32 -6.08
N LEU A 148 -2.75 9.43 -6.00
CA LEU A 148 -2.68 8.24 -6.86
C LEU A 148 -3.99 7.43 -6.81
N GLY A 149 -4.71 7.41 -5.69
CA GLY A 149 -6.00 6.72 -5.60
C GLY A 149 -7.16 7.38 -6.35
N SER A 150 -7.06 8.67 -6.71
CA SER A 150 -8.16 9.51 -7.21
C SER A 150 -8.44 9.36 -8.70
N GLU A 151 -7.50 8.82 -9.48
CA GLU A 151 -7.56 8.90 -10.95
C GLU A 151 -8.41 7.82 -11.62
N ALA A 152 -8.71 6.70 -10.95
CA ALA A 152 -9.37 5.56 -11.60
C ALA A 152 -10.49 4.95 -10.72
N PRO A 153 -11.74 5.43 -10.87
CA PRO A 153 -12.90 4.79 -10.26
C PRO A 153 -13.00 3.32 -10.72
N GLY A 154 -12.99 2.38 -9.78
CA GLY A 154 -13.09 0.94 -10.07
C GLY A 154 -11.76 0.20 -10.20
N ALA A 155 -10.62 0.88 -10.17
CA ALA A 155 -9.30 0.25 -10.22
C ALA A 155 -9.12 -0.82 -9.13
N TRP A 156 -9.64 -0.58 -7.92
CA TRP A 156 -9.58 -1.59 -6.86
C TRP A 156 -10.33 -2.89 -7.20
N ARG A 157 -11.51 -2.78 -7.83
CA ARG A 157 -12.27 -3.98 -8.25
C ARG A 157 -11.54 -4.72 -9.36
N GLN A 158 -10.92 -3.99 -10.28
CA GLN A 158 -10.09 -4.58 -11.34
C GLN A 158 -8.87 -5.31 -10.75
N PHE A 159 -8.15 -4.69 -9.82
CA PHE A 159 -7.04 -5.31 -9.11
C PHE A 159 -7.47 -6.61 -8.41
N GLN A 160 -8.60 -6.58 -7.69
CA GLN A 160 -9.13 -7.77 -7.02
C GLN A 160 -9.43 -8.91 -8.00
N ALA A 161 -9.92 -8.61 -9.20
CA ALA A 161 -10.13 -9.61 -10.24
C ALA A 161 -8.81 -10.21 -10.76
N CYS A 162 -7.79 -9.38 -11.00
CA CYS A 162 -6.45 -9.85 -11.39
C CYS A 162 -5.84 -10.74 -10.30
N LEU A 163 -5.95 -10.33 -9.04
CA LEU A 163 -5.47 -11.07 -7.88
C LEU A 163 -6.15 -12.44 -7.75
N GLU A 164 -7.47 -12.51 -7.93
CA GLU A 164 -8.23 -13.75 -7.88
C GLU A 164 -7.81 -14.72 -9.01
N ALA A 165 -7.62 -14.20 -10.22
CA ALA A 165 -7.19 -14.98 -11.38
C ALA A 165 -5.74 -15.48 -11.26
N ALA A 166 -4.85 -14.69 -10.67
CA ALA A 166 -3.43 -15.03 -10.53
C ALA A 166 -3.17 -16.14 -9.49
N LEU A 167 -4.10 -16.37 -8.55
CA LEU A 167 -3.90 -17.24 -7.39
C LEU A 167 -5.01 -18.32 -7.27
N PRO A 168 -5.08 -19.27 -8.22
CA PRO A 168 -6.13 -20.29 -8.25
C PRO A 168 -6.00 -21.34 -7.15
N SER A 169 -4.79 -21.67 -6.68
CA SER A 169 -4.59 -22.75 -5.72
C SER A 169 -4.60 -22.30 -4.26
N VAL A 170 -4.97 -23.20 -3.35
CA VAL A 170 -4.96 -22.95 -1.89
C VAL A 170 -3.57 -22.54 -1.40
N ALA A 171 -2.50 -23.21 -1.86
CA ALA A 171 -1.14 -22.90 -1.45
C ALA A 171 -0.71 -21.48 -1.87
N GLN A 172 -1.07 -21.05 -3.09
CA GLN A 172 -0.81 -19.68 -3.55
C GLN A 172 -1.58 -18.64 -2.72
N ARG A 173 -2.84 -18.93 -2.38
CA ARG A 173 -3.66 -18.06 -1.53
C ARG A 173 -3.07 -17.92 -0.13
N GLN A 174 -2.60 -19.01 0.46
CA GLN A 174 -1.90 -18.98 1.75
C GLN A 174 -0.60 -18.17 1.69
N ALA A 175 0.19 -18.34 0.63
CA ALA A 175 1.40 -17.53 0.43
C ALA A 175 1.09 -16.04 0.28
N ALA A 176 0.00 -15.68 -0.43
CA ALA A 176 -0.46 -14.30 -0.53
C ALA A 176 -0.91 -13.72 0.83
N ILE A 177 -1.60 -14.50 1.65
CA ILE A 177 -1.95 -14.07 3.02
C ILE A 177 -0.68 -13.78 3.84
N GLY A 178 0.30 -14.69 3.81
CA GLY A 178 1.59 -14.47 4.47
C GLY A 178 2.33 -13.24 3.94
N GLY A 179 2.31 -13.02 2.64
CA GLY A 179 2.87 -11.83 2.00
C GLY A 179 2.21 -10.52 2.46
N ALA A 180 0.87 -10.50 2.54
CA ALA A 180 0.13 -9.33 3.01
C ALA A 180 0.41 -9.02 4.48
N GLN A 181 0.45 -10.05 5.34
CA GLN A 181 0.81 -9.91 6.75
C GLN A 181 2.23 -9.38 6.93
N SER A 182 3.19 -9.91 6.16
CA SER A 182 4.57 -9.41 6.13
C SER A 182 4.65 -7.94 5.72
N MET A 183 3.88 -7.53 4.70
CA MET A 183 3.86 -6.13 4.28
C MET A 183 3.31 -5.20 5.37
N PHE A 184 2.21 -5.57 6.04
CA PHE A 184 1.71 -4.79 7.17
C PHE A 184 2.72 -4.72 8.32
N ALA A 185 3.42 -5.82 8.64
CA ALA A 185 4.46 -5.83 9.66
C ALA A 185 5.60 -4.86 9.31
N ARG A 186 6.03 -4.82 8.04
CA ARG A 186 7.03 -3.86 7.53
C ARG A 186 6.53 -2.42 7.63
N PHE A 187 5.29 -2.14 7.23
CA PHE A 187 4.68 -0.81 7.37
C PHE A 187 4.65 -0.37 8.83
N HIS A 188 4.16 -1.24 9.72
CA HIS A 188 4.10 -0.95 11.15
C HIS A 188 5.49 -0.66 11.72
N GLN A 189 6.49 -1.51 11.45
CA GLN A 189 7.86 -1.31 11.92
C GLN A 189 8.43 0.02 11.42
N GLN A 190 8.30 0.32 10.12
CA GLN A 190 8.86 1.53 9.52
C GLN A 190 8.19 2.79 10.06
N LEU A 191 6.87 2.77 10.21
CA LEU A 191 6.08 3.92 10.68
C LEU A 191 6.26 4.15 12.17
N ALA A 192 6.35 3.09 12.98
CA ALA A 192 6.63 3.20 14.41
C ALA A 192 8.05 3.73 14.69
N ALA A 193 9.05 3.34 13.90
CA ALA A 193 10.45 3.72 14.12
C ALA A 193 10.73 5.22 13.95
N GLY A 194 10.01 5.92 13.06
CA GLY A 194 10.24 7.35 12.81
C GLY A 194 9.63 8.31 13.85
N VAL A 195 9.04 7.76 14.92
CA VAL A 195 8.57 8.51 16.09
C VAL A 195 9.66 8.57 17.19
N ALA A 196 10.67 7.70 17.13
CA ALA A 196 11.78 7.68 18.08
C ALA A 196 12.93 8.60 17.61
N ALA A 197 12.66 9.90 17.48
CA ALA A 197 13.67 10.96 17.38
C ALA A 197 13.07 12.33 17.71
#